data_AF-A0A956GQX2-F1
#
_entry.id   AF-A0A956GQX2-F1
#
_cell.length_a   1.000
_cell.length_b   1.000
_cell.length_c   1.000
_cell.angle_alpha   90.00
_cell.angle_beta   90.00
_cell.angle_gamma   90.00
#
_symmetry.space_group_name_H-M   'P 1'
#
loop_
_entity.id
_entity.type
_entity.pdbx_description
1 polymer ?
#
loop_
_entity_poly.entity_id
_entity_poly.type
_entity_poly.pdbx_seq_one_letter_code
_entity_poly.pdbx_strand_id
1 'polypeptide(L)'
;MRAPLLALVLVAGCRFDPAGLEGGAIDGGADPIDAARPLEIGLGDGSDGAGDVDADGPLDAYTHLTADADAGSTRLVVYDTTGFEADDVVLVHQVAGVDPATQTSGDQTPLDLRDDPSGAGNWELARVAAATGTRLDLTQPLSRAYRAQLSQVVRVPQYTDLRIRGAATVTAPAYAQSGGVIAILATGEIRIDGAIDATAVGFPGGAPAVDPVGTYGCTLRDGDEAAGGGAPKGTGLVV
;
A
#
# COMPACT_ATOMS: atom_id res chain seq x y z
N MET A 1 -6.80 -15.90 -15.54
CA MET A 1 -7.35 -14.59 -15.11
C MET A 1 -6.92 -14.41 -13.67
N ARG A 2 -5.89 -13.59 -13.42
CA ARG A 2 -5.31 -13.40 -12.08
C ARG A 2 -6.01 -12.20 -11.42
N ALA A 3 -6.55 -12.42 -10.22
CA ALA A 3 -7.01 -11.35 -9.36
C ALA A 3 -5.78 -10.62 -8.78
N PRO A 4 -5.62 -9.30 -8.99
CA PRO A 4 -4.64 -8.49 -8.28
C PRO A 4 -5.11 -8.27 -6.83
N LEU A 5 -4.14 -8.21 -5.91
CA LEU A 5 -4.38 -7.94 -4.49
C LEU A 5 -4.91 -6.50 -4.34
N LEU A 6 -6.19 -6.37 -4.03
CA LEU A 6 -6.86 -5.10 -3.75
C LEU A 6 -6.65 -4.74 -2.28
N ALA A 7 -5.92 -3.65 -2.00
CA ALA A 7 -5.88 -3.04 -0.68
C ALA A 7 -6.76 -1.79 -0.71
N LEU A 8 -8.03 -1.97 -0.29
CA LEU A 8 -8.95 -0.87 -0.01
C LEU A 8 -8.97 -0.69 1.51
N VAL A 9 -8.37 0.38 1.99
CA VAL A 9 -8.39 0.72 3.43
C VAL A 9 -9.46 1.79 3.62
N LEU A 10 -10.70 1.34 3.87
CA LEU A 10 -11.77 2.18 4.39
C LEU A 10 -11.82 1.98 5.90
N VAL A 11 -11.48 3.01 6.67
CA VAL A 11 -11.72 3.01 8.12
C VAL A 11 -12.78 4.07 8.40
N ALA A 12 -14.03 3.64 8.49
CA ALA A 12 -15.17 4.46 8.90
C ALA A 12 -15.94 3.70 10.00
N GLY A 13 -16.75 4.42 10.79
CA GLY A 13 -17.73 3.80 11.68
C GLY A 13 -18.84 3.12 10.87
N CYS A 14 -18.54 1.96 10.27
CA CYS A 14 -19.44 1.30 9.35
C CYS A 14 -20.65 0.70 10.08
N ARG A 15 -21.84 1.26 9.86
CA ARG A 15 -23.09 0.49 9.95
C ARG A 15 -23.28 -0.22 8.61
N PHE A 16 -22.84 -1.47 8.53
CA PHE A 16 -23.16 -2.35 7.41
C PHE A 16 -24.64 -2.75 7.47
N ASP A 17 -25.38 -2.59 6.37
CA ASP A 17 -26.74 -3.09 6.20
C ASP A 17 -26.73 -4.64 6.29
N PRO A 18 -27.72 -5.32 6.90
CA PRO A 18 -27.63 -6.70 7.37
C PRO A 18 -27.74 -7.77 6.25
N ALA A 19 -27.42 -7.42 5.00
CA ALA A 19 -27.47 -8.35 3.86
C ALA A 19 -26.11 -9.00 3.50
N GLY A 20 -25.05 -8.73 4.26
CA GLY A 20 -23.93 -9.67 4.53
C GLY A 20 -22.96 -10.01 3.40
N LEU A 21 -21.69 -9.61 3.56
CA LEU A 21 -20.58 -10.56 3.50
C LEU A 21 -20.27 -10.91 4.95
N GLU A 22 -20.28 -12.20 5.32
CA GLU A 22 -20.12 -12.65 6.70
C GLU A 22 -18.67 -12.42 7.19
N GLY A 23 -18.39 -11.20 7.64
CA GLY A 23 -17.26 -10.90 8.51
C GLY A 23 -17.68 -11.20 9.94
N GLY A 24 -17.00 -12.14 10.58
CA GLY A 24 -17.14 -12.36 12.02
C GLY A 24 -16.90 -11.08 12.81
N ALA A 25 -17.45 -11.03 14.03
CA ALA A 25 -17.21 -9.93 14.96
C ALA A 25 -15.70 -9.67 15.06
N ILE A 26 -15.31 -8.39 15.06
CA ILE A 26 -13.95 -7.98 15.35
C ILE A 26 -13.64 -8.50 16.75
N ASP A 27 -12.85 -9.58 16.83
CA ASP A 27 -12.40 -10.09 18.11
C ASP A 27 -11.34 -9.11 18.60
N GLY A 28 -11.73 -8.21 19.51
CA GLY A 28 -10.79 -7.37 20.25
C GLY A 28 -9.85 -8.18 21.15
N GLY A 29 -9.46 -9.39 20.75
CA GLY A 29 -8.33 -10.10 21.31
C GLY A 29 -7.06 -9.41 20.86
N ALA A 30 -6.20 -9.09 21.82
CA ALA A 30 -4.90 -8.50 21.57
C ALA A 30 -4.06 -9.42 20.67
N ASP A 31 -4.07 -9.15 19.36
CA ASP A 31 -3.04 -9.63 18.45
C ASP A 31 -1.71 -8.99 18.93
N PRO A 32 -0.59 -9.73 19.07
CA PRO A 32 0.69 -9.23 19.58
C PRO A 32 1.25 -7.93 18.94
N ILE A 33 0.66 -7.48 17.84
CA ILE A 33 0.95 -6.22 17.15
C ILE A 33 0.17 -5.00 17.68
N ASP A 34 -0.85 -5.17 18.53
CA ASP A 34 -1.76 -4.09 18.98
C ASP A 34 -1.37 -3.45 20.33
N ALA A 35 -0.36 -3.97 21.03
CA ALA A 35 -0.10 -3.57 22.42
C ALA A 35 0.85 -2.37 22.62
N ALA A 36 1.40 -1.76 21.56
CA ALA A 36 2.51 -0.80 21.71
C ALA A 36 2.24 0.64 21.27
N ARG A 37 1.16 0.95 20.53
CA ARG A 37 0.81 2.34 20.21
C ARG A 37 -0.71 2.48 20.16
N PRO A 38 -1.30 3.50 20.80
CA PRO A 38 -2.64 3.92 20.44
C PRO A 38 -2.69 4.13 18.93
N LEU A 39 -3.76 3.69 18.27
CA LEU A 39 -4.14 4.18 16.93
C LEU A 39 -4.34 5.70 17.01
N GLU A 40 -3.26 6.48 17.02
CA GLU A 40 -3.32 7.93 17.24
C GLU A 40 -4.04 8.64 16.09
N ILE A 41 -4.09 7.99 14.93
CA ILE A 41 -4.76 8.50 13.73
C ILE A 41 -6.19 7.94 13.57
N GLY A 42 -6.56 6.85 14.26
CA GLY A 42 -7.95 6.36 14.36
C GLY A 42 -8.75 6.35 13.04
N LEU A 43 -9.96 6.94 13.06
CA LEU A 43 -10.83 7.17 11.90
C LEU A 43 -10.51 8.49 11.16
N GLY A 44 -9.35 9.08 11.44
CA GLY A 44 -8.99 10.44 11.07
C GLY A 44 -9.58 11.50 12.01
N ASP A 45 -9.27 12.75 11.71
CA ASP A 45 -9.72 13.94 12.46
C ASP A 45 -10.73 14.81 11.68
N GLY A 46 -11.04 14.45 10.44
CA GLY A 46 -11.96 15.21 9.58
C GLY A 46 -11.38 16.52 9.04
N SER A 47 -10.05 16.70 9.07
CA SER A 47 -9.38 17.93 8.64
C SER A 47 -9.65 18.34 7.19
N ASP A 48 -10.00 17.39 6.31
CA ASP A 48 -10.37 17.65 4.91
C ASP A 48 -11.85 18.06 4.73
N GLY A 49 -12.61 18.18 5.83
CA GLY A 49 -14.00 18.63 5.79
C GLY A 49 -14.93 17.62 5.13
N ALA A 50 -16.06 18.09 4.58
CA ALA A 50 -17.01 17.21 3.89
C ALA A 50 -16.62 17.06 2.41
N GLY A 51 -16.57 15.82 1.92
CA GLY A 51 -16.28 15.49 0.52
C GLY A 51 -17.55 15.22 -0.29
N ASP A 52 -17.63 15.76 -1.51
CA ASP A 52 -18.69 15.48 -2.48
C ASP A 52 -18.07 15.28 -3.87
N VAL A 53 -17.78 14.03 -4.22
CA VAL A 53 -17.06 13.62 -5.42
C VAL A 53 -18.03 13.46 -6.58
N ASP A 54 -17.86 14.27 -7.62
CA ASP A 54 -18.75 14.30 -8.79
C ASP A 54 -18.05 14.09 -10.14
N ALA A 55 -16.75 13.77 -10.11
CA ALA A 55 -15.94 13.43 -11.27
C ALA A 55 -15.04 12.23 -10.97
N ASP A 56 -14.60 11.56 -12.04
CA ASP A 56 -13.66 10.44 -11.94
C ASP A 56 -12.25 10.92 -11.58
N GLY A 57 -11.57 10.18 -10.71
CA GLY A 57 -10.17 10.44 -10.38
C GLY A 57 -9.76 9.96 -9.00
N PRO A 58 -8.46 10.12 -8.65
CA PRO A 58 -7.95 9.83 -7.32
C PRO A 58 -8.36 10.90 -6.30
N LEU A 59 -8.54 10.48 -5.05
CA LEU A 59 -8.66 11.37 -3.89
C LEU A 59 -7.33 11.48 -3.13
N ASP A 60 -6.52 10.44 -3.19
CA ASP A 60 -5.18 10.38 -2.64
C ASP A 60 -4.15 11.13 -3.50
N ALA A 61 -3.01 11.46 -2.89
CA ALA A 61 -1.78 11.87 -3.59
C ALA A 61 -0.69 10.83 -3.38
N TYR A 62 0.20 10.64 -4.35
CA TYR A 62 1.14 9.51 -4.36
C TYR A 62 2.57 9.99 -4.60
N THR A 63 3.50 9.51 -3.79
CA THR A 63 4.94 9.67 -3.98
C THR A 63 5.67 8.40 -3.50
N HIS A 64 6.99 8.34 -3.64
CA HIS A 64 7.77 7.18 -3.20
C HIS A 64 9.06 7.62 -2.52
N LEU A 65 9.61 6.75 -1.66
CA LEU A 65 10.89 7.00 -1.00
C LEU A 65 12.05 6.93 -2.00
N THR A 66 12.89 7.96 -2.00
CA THR A 66 14.12 8.02 -2.78
C THR A 66 15.38 7.76 -1.95
N ALA A 67 15.23 7.73 -0.62
CA ALA A 67 16.24 7.28 0.34
C ALA A 67 15.59 6.46 1.46
N ASP A 68 16.37 5.57 2.06
CA ASP A 68 15.94 4.73 3.18
C ASP A 68 15.51 5.59 4.37
N ALA A 69 14.47 5.15 5.06
CA ALA A 69 13.99 5.72 6.32
C ALA A 69 14.04 4.64 7.39
N ASP A 70 14.97 4.76 8.34
CA ASP A 70 15.07 3.81 9.45
C ASP A 70 13.97 4.04 10.49
N ALA A 71 13.66 3.00 11.27
CA ALA A 71 12.80 3.14 12.44
C ALA A 71 13.37 4.22 13.37
N GLY A 72 12.49 5.07 13.92
CA GLY A 72 12.90 6.25 14.67
C GLY A 72 13.09 7.51 13.83
N SER A 73 13.12 7.42 12.49
CA SER A 73 13.21 8.60 11.63
C SER A 73 11.94 9.44 11.70
N THR A 74 12.11 10.76 11.74
CA THR A 74 11.04 11.76 11.61
C THR A 74 11.08 12.45 10.24
N ARG A 75 11.85 11.92 9.29
CA ARG A 75 12.02 12.50 7.96
C ARG A 75 11.93 11.43 6.88
N LEU A 76 11.11 11.71 5.87
CA LEU A 76 11.04 10.96 4.63
C LEU A 76 11.65 11.80 3.51
N VAL A 77 12.55 11.22 2.73
CA VAL A 77 13.02 11.80 1.48
C VAL A 77 12.25 11.14 0.35
N VAL A 78 11.42 11.92 -0.33
CA VAL A 78 10.46 11.47 -1.33
C VAL A 78 10.83 12.00 -2.71
N TYR A 79 10.19 11.49 -3.76
CA TYR A 79 10.42 11.96 -5.13
C TYR A 79 9.99 13.43 -5.31
N ASP A 80 8.77 13.75 -4.89
CA ASP A 80 8.25 15.10 -4.77
C ASP A 80 7.14 15.16 -3.71
N THR A 81 6.81 16.36 -3.24
CA THR A 81 5.78 16.61 -2.23
C THR A 81 4.53 17.28 -2.80
N THR A 82 4.28 17.19 -4.11
CA THR A 82 3.08 17.78 -4.72
C THR A 82 1.85 17.06 -4.20
N GLY A 83 0.87 17.82 -3.70
CA GLY A 83 -0.34 17.25 -3.11
C GLY A 83 -0.14 16.74 -1.68
N PHE A 84 0.95 17.13 -1.01
CA PHE A 84 1.17 16.91 0.43
C PHE A 84 1.38 18.24 1.13
N GLU A 85 0.75 18.42 2.28
CA GLU A 85 0.80 19.62 3.10
C GLU A 85 1.06 19.27 4.58
N ALA A 86 1.28 20.30 5.41
CA ALA A 86 1.34 20.10 6.85
C ALA A 86 -0.03 19.60 7.37
N ASP A 87 0.01 18.83 8.44
CA ASP A 87 -1.12 18.14 9.08
C ASP A 87 -1.76 16.99 8.30
N ASP A 88 -1.36 16.73 7.06
CA ASP A 88 -1.79 15.55 6.29
C ASP A 88 -1.45 14.23 7.00
N VAL A 89 -2.32 13.23 6.84
CA VAL A 89 -2.01 11.83 7.15
C VAL A 89 -1.47 11.16 5.88
N VAL A 90 -0.39 10.41 6.05
CA VAL A 90 0.20 9.59 4.99
C VAL A 90 0.29 8.13 5.39
N LEU A 91 -0.04 7.24 4.47
CA LEU A 91 0.28 5.82 4.51
C LEU A 91 1.69 5.62 3.94
N VAL A 92 2.61 5.20 4.78
CA VAL A 92 3.92 4.71 4.35
C VAL A 92 3.81 3.20 4.20
N HIS A 93 4.08 2.67 3.00
CA HIS A 93 3.88 1.25 2.69
C HIS A 93 5.04 0.71 1.86
N GLN A 94 5.77 -0.27 2.40
CA GLN A 94 6.78 -1.03 1.67
C GLN A 94 6.11 -2.17 0.90
N VAL A 95 6.00 -2.01 -0.42
CA VAL A 95 5.18 -2.88 -1.27
C VAL A 95 5.88 -4.19 -1.63
N ALA A 96 7.21 -4.16 -1.68
CA ALA A 96 8.07 -5.27 -2.07
C ALA A 96 9.34 -5.30 -1.22
N GLY A 97 10.18 -6.30 -1.43
CA GLY A 97 11.51 -6.33 -0.82
C GLY A 97 11.94 -7.65 -0.22
N VAL A 98 11.16 -8.72 -0.37
CA VAL A 98 11.52 -10.03 0.18
C VAL A 98 12.92 -10.42 -0.32
N ASP A 99 13.82 -10.77 0.61
CA ASP A 99 15.21 -11.10 0.28
C ASP A 99 15.26 -12.46 -0.45
N PRO A 100 15.68 -12.52 -1.73
CA PRO A 100 15.73 -13.75 -2.49
C PRO A 100 16.68 -14.79 -1.90
N ALA A 101 17.69 -14.39 -1.13
CA ALA A 101 18.63 -15.30 -0.48
C ALA A 101 17.97 -16.10 0.66
N THR A 102 16.87 -15.58 1.21
CA THR A 102 16.05 -16.29 2.21
C THR A 102 15.05 -17.24 1.57
N GLN A 103 14.87 -17.19 0.24
CA GLN A 103 13.85 -17.95 -0.47
C GLN A 103 14.44 -19.14 -1.21
N THR A 104 14.01 -20.35 -0.85
CA THR A 104 14.40 -21.57 -1.55
C THR A 104 13.55 -21.77 -2.80
N SER A 105 14.17 -21.89 -3.97
CA SER A 105 13.42 -22.06 -5.23
C SER A 105 12.67 -23.39 -5.30
N GLY A 106 11.41 -23.32 -5.69
CA GLY A 106 10.47 -24.43 -5.70
C GLY A 106 9.87 -24.77 -4.33
N ASP A 107 10.17 -23.99 -3.29
CA ASP A 107 9.44 -24.06 -2.03
C ASP A 107 8.02 -23.50 -2.24
N GLN A 108 7.02 -24.29 -1.84
CA GLN A 108 5.60 -23.92 -1.90
C GLN A 108 5.04 -23.61 -0.52
N THR A 109 5.88 -23.61 0.51
CA THR A 109 5.50 -23.19 1.85
C THR A 109 5.03 -21.74 1.78
N PRO A 110 3.86 -21.40 2.38
CA PRO A 110 3.42 -20.03 2.45
C PRO A 110 4.50 -19.14 3.08
N LEU A 111 4.82 -18.04 2.40
CA LEU A 111 5.72 -17.03 2.94
C LEU A 111 4.95 -16.19 3.97
N ASP A 112 5.42 -16.18 5.21
CA ASP A 112 4.89 -15.28 6.24
C ASP A 112 5.63 -13.94 6.21
N LEU A 113 4.92 -12.88 5.86
CA LEU A 113 5.47 -11.53 5.78
C LEU A 113 5.43 -10.78 7.12
N ARG A 114 4.76 -11.33 8.15
CA ARG A 114 4.61 -10.64 9.44
C ARG A 114 5.93 -10.41 10.15
N ASP A 115 6.84 -11.39 10.05
CA ASP A 115 8.17 -11.39 10.68
C ASP A 115 9.30 -11.32 9.65
N ASP A 116 8.99 -10.96 8.40
CA ASP A 116 9.98 -10.89 7.34
C ASP A 116 10.96 -9.72 7.60
N PRO A 117 12.27 -9.99 7.70
CA PRO A 117 13.25 -8.98 8.08
C PRO A 117 13.52 -7.95 6.97
N SER A 118 13.08 -8.22 5.73
CA SER A 118 13.22 -7.28 4.63
C SER A 118 12.22 -6.13 4.71
N GLY A 119 11.10 -6.36 5.41
CA GLY A 119 10.03 -5.40 5.63
C GLY A 119 9.01 -5.31 4.50
N ALA A 120 8.97 -6.28 3.59
CA ALA A 120 7.94 -6.34 2.56
C ALA A 120 6.54 -6.48 3.19
N GLY A 121 5.61 -5.65 2.75
CA GLY A 121 4.24 -5.58 3.29
C GLY A 121 4.11 -4.75 4.57
N ASN A 122 5.20 -4.20 5.12
CA ASN A 122 5.12 -3.28 6.24
C ASN A 122 4.40 -2.00 5.83
N TRP A 123 3.54 -1.51 6.71
CA TRP A 123 2.90 -0.22 6.56
C TRP A 123 2.66 0.46 7.91
N GLU A 124 2.58 1.78 7.88
CA GLU A 124 2.09 2.59 9.00
C GLU A 124 1.48 3.91 8.52
N LEU A 125 0.59 4.48 9.33
CA LEU A 125 0.10 5.84 9.15
C LEU A 125 0.99 6.81 9.93
N ALA A 126 1.36 7.93 9.30
CA ALA A 126 2.13 8.99 9.91
C ALA A 126 1.50 10.36 9.60
N ARG A 127 1.68 11.33 10.50
CA ARG A 127 1.23 12.71 10.26
C ARG A 127 2.39 13.58 9.81
N VAL A 128 2.16 14.36 8.77
CA VAL A 128 3.12 15.29 8.18
C VAL A 128 3.16 16.57 9.02
N ALA A 129 4.33 16.91 9.53
CA ALA A 129 4.61 18.19 10.17
C ALA A 129 4.89 19.29 9.13
N ALA A 130 5.57 18.95 8.03
CA ALA A 130 5.87 19.87 6.93
C ALA A 130 6.20 19.12 5.64
N ALA A 131 5.83 19.71 4.50
CA ALA A 131 6.18 19.25 3.16
C ALA A 131 7.02 20.33 2.45
N THR A 132 8.21 19.97 1.95
CA THR A 132 9.10 20.93 1.26
C THR A 132 9.92 20.23 0.17
N GLY A 133 9.59 20.50 -1.09
CA GLY A 133 10.35 20.02 -2.25
C GLY A 133 10.29 18.50 -2.38
N THR A 134 11.26 17.82 -1.80
CA THR A 134 11.44 16.36 -1.82
C THR A 134 11.49 15.77 -0.41
N ARG A 135 10.94 16.47 0.57
CA ARG A 135 11.03 16.12 1.99
C ARG A 135 9.69 16.26 2.69
N LEU A 136 9.29 15.19 3.36
CA LEU A 136 8.21 15.20 4.35
C LEU A 136 8.83 15.05 5.75
N ASP A 137 8.57 16.02 6.62
CA ASP A 137 8.86 15.91 8.04
C ASP A 137 7.63 15.35 8.76
N LEU A 138 7.83 14.45 9.71
CA LEU A 138 6.77 13.78 10.46
C LEU A 138 6.66 14.36 11.87
N THR A 139 5.45 14.41 12.41
CA THR A 139 5.22 14.84 13.81
C THR A 139 5.73 13.82 14.83
N GLN A 140 5.82 12.56 14.40
CA GLN A 140 6.25 11.42 15.21
C GLN A 140 7.25 10.55 14.45
N PRO A 141 8.15 9.85 15.17
CA PRO A 141 9.08 8.94 14.55
C PRO A 141 8.38 7.67 14.04
N LEU A 142 8.82 7.19 12.88
CA LEU A 142 8.41 5.92 12.31
C LEU A 142 8.65 4.77 13.30
N SER A 143 7.72 3.83 13.32
CA SER A 143 7.82 2.60 14.10
C SER A 143 8.62 1.51 13.38
N ARG A 144 8.60 1.52 12.04
CA ARG A 144 9.30 0.56 11.18
C ARG A 144 10.31 1.26 10.27
N ALA A 145 11.22 0.47 9.72
CA ALA A 145 12.11 0.93 8.66
C ALA A 145 11.46 0.69 7.29
N TYR A 146 11.71 1.59 6.35
CA TYR A 146 11.23 1.55 4.97
C TYR A 146 12.37 1.78 4.00
N ARG A 147 12.47 0.92 2.99
CA ARG A 147 13.54 0.97 1.99
C ARG A 147 13.17 1.81 0.78
N ALA A 148 14.15 2.56 0.28
CA ALA A 148 14.01 3.37 -0.93
C ALA A 148 13.59 2.49 -2.12
N GLN A 149 12.84 3.06 -3.05
CA GLN A 149 12.36 2.41 -4.28
C GLN A 149 11.42 1.19 -4.08
N LEU A 150 11.29 0.68 -2.86
CA LEU A 150 10.37 -0.39 -2.47
C LEU A 150 9.15 0.15 -1.72
N SER A 151 9.24 1.38 -1.22
CA SER A 151 8.23 2.01 -0.39
C SER A 151 7.55 3.18 -1.08
N GLN A 152 6.22 3.17 -1.05
CA GLN A 152 5.38 4.29 -1.46
C GLN A 152 4.87 5.07 -0.25
N VAL A 153 4.56 6.34 -0.49
CA VAL A 153 3.91 7.23 0.48
C VAL A 153 2.65 7.76 -0.19
N VAL A 154 1.50 7.53 0.45
CA VAL A 154 0.18 7.88 -0.08
C VAL A 154 -0.49 8.83 0.90
N ARG A 155 -0.89 10.03 0.47
CA ARG A 155 -1.72 10.92 1.27
C ARG A 155 -3.09 10.29 1.45
N VAL A 156 -3.55 10.22 2.69
CA VAL A 156 -4.84 9.66 3.08
C VAL A 156 -5.76 10.81 3.49
N PRO A 157 -6.75 11.18 2.66
CA PRO A 157 -7.73 12.21 3.02
C PRO A 157 -8.53 11.79 4.27
N GLN A 158 -8.86 12.77 5.11
CA GLN A 158 -9.59 12.65 6.35
C GLN A 158 -10.89 13.46 6.29
N TYR A 159 -11.99 12.84 5.87
CA TYR A 159 -13.27 13.53 5.76
C TYR A 159 -14.07 13.54 7.06
N THR A 160 -14.98 14.50 7.17
CA THR A 160 -16.10 14.45 8.12
C THR A 160 -17.14 13.48 7.58
N ASP A 161 -17.80 13.85 6.48
CA ASP A 161 -18.62 12.96 5.66
C ASP A 161 -18.08 12.92 4.23
N LEU A 162 -18.17 11.78 3.55
CA LEU A 162 -17.77 11.63 2.16
C LEU A 162 -18.93 11.09 1.33
N ARG A 163 -19.28 11.79 0.25
CA ARG A 163 -20.21 11.29 -0.77
C ARG A 163 -19.50 11.09 -2.10
N ILE A 164 -19.61 9.90 -2.68
CA ILE A 164 -19.25 9.62 -4.07
C ILE A 164 -20.54 9.57 -4.87
N ARG A 165 -20.77 10.53 -5.78
CA ARG A 165 -22.00 10.61 -6.56
C ARG A 165 -22.09 9.50 -7.61
N GLY A 166 -23.31 9.18 -8.04
CA GLY A 166 -23.61 8.02 -8.90
C GLY A 166 -22.91 7.98 -10.27
N ALA A 167 -22.42 9.12 -10.77
CA ALA A 167 -21.67 9.19 -12.02
C ALA A 167 -20.14 9.26 -11.82
N ALA A 168 -19.66 9.27 -10.57
CA ALA A 168 -18.25 9.40 -10.24
C ALA A 168 -17.64 8.05 -9.85
N THR A 169 -16.40 7.85 -10.29
CA THR A 169 -15.57 6.70 -9.95
C THR A 169 -14.29 7.19 -9.28
N VAL A 170 -14.08 6.83 -8.02
CA VAL A 170 -12.80 7.03 -7.35
C VAL A 170 -11.81 5.97 -7.83
N THR A 171 -10.68 6.40 -8.38
CA THR A 171 -9.68 5.52 -8.99
C THR A 171 -8.30 5.70 -8.39
N ALA A 172 -7.42 4.71 -8.52
CA ALA A 172 -5.98 4.88 -8.26
C ALA A 172 -5.17 4.80 -9.56
N PRO A 173 -4.05 5.53 -9.68
CA PRO A 173 -3.09 5.32 -10.76
C PRO A 173 -2.50 3.91 -10.67
N ALA A 174 -2.13 3.35 -11.82
CA ALA A 174 -1.38 2.09 -11.89
C ALA A 174 -0.07 2.19 -11.11
N TYR A 175 0.22 1.18 -10.29
CA TYR A 175 1.45 1.11 -9.53
C TYR A 175 2.65 1.06 -10.49
N ALA A 176 3.54 2.03 -10.33
CA ALA A 176 4.89 2.00 -10.90
C ALA A 176 5.94 1.98 -9.78
N GLN A 177 6.07 3.08 -9.04
CA GLN A 177 6.80 3.17 -7.78
C GLN A 177 5.88 3.56 -6.60
N SER A 178 4.73 4.13 -6.93
CA SER A 178 3.60 4.43 -6.07
C SER A 178 2.30 4.27 -6.88
N GLY A 179 1.17 4.13 -6.20
CA GLY A 179 -0.14 3.90 -6.81
C GLY A 179 -0.78 2.56 -6.40
N GLY A 180 -1.90 2.23 -7.04
CA GLY A 180 -2.59 0.96 -6.84
C GLY A 180 -3.28 0.78 -5.48
N VAL A 181 -3.34 1.83 -4.67
CA VAL A 181 -3.98 1.87 -3.35
C VAL A 181 -4.93 3.05 -3.31
N ILE A 182 -6.10 2.86 -2.70
CA ILE A 182 -7.04 3.93 -2.34
C ILE A 182 -7.21 3.86 -0.83
N ALA A 183 -6.88 4.94 -0.12
CA ALA A 183 -6.96 5.00 1.33
C ALA A 183 -7.75 6.24 1.76
N ILE A 184 -8.80 6.03 2.54
CA ILE A 184 -9.69 7.12 2.97
C ILE A 184 -10.03 6.93 4.44
N LEU A 185 -9.95 8.01 5.19
CA LEU A 185 -10.44 8.11 6.55
C LEU A 185 -11.68 9.00 6.58
N ALA A 186 -12.67 8.64 7.37
CA ALA A 186 -13.80 9.50 7.65
C ALA A 186 -14.31 9.31 9.08
N THR A 187 -14.60 10.44 9.73
CA THR A 187 -15.17 10.45 11.09
C THR A 187 -16.67 10.20 11.12
N GLY A 188 -17.37 10.48 10.01
CA GLY A 188 -18.81 10.32 9.78
C GLY A 188 -19.16 9.32 8.68
N GLU A 189 -20.19 9.62 7.88
CA GLU A 189 -20.72 8.71 6.86
C GLU A 189 -19.88 8.73 5.58
N ILE A 190 -19.53 7.55 5.06
CA ILE A 190 -19.07 7.39 3.67
C ILE A 190 -20.21 6.82 2.83
N ARG A 191 -20.80 7.65 1.98
CA ARG A 191 -21.87 7.30 1.06
C ARG A 191 -21.34 7.11 -0.36
N ILE A 192 -21.47 5.90 -0.88
CA ILE A 192 -21.01 5.54 -2.23
C ILE A 192 -22.25 5.32 -3.11
N ASP A 193 -22.69 6.36 -3.82
CA ASP A 193 -23.72 6.23 -4.87
C ASP A 193 -23.07 5.80 -6.22
N GLY A 194 -21.78 6.12 -6.42
CA GLY A 194 -20.99 5.80 -7.62
C GLY A 194 -20.13 4.54 -7.47
N ALA A 195 -18.84 4.63 -7.82
CA ALA A 195 -17.92 3.50 -7.76
C ALA A 195 -16.56 3.86 -7.12
N ILE A 196 -15.89 2.82 -6.61
CA ILE A 196 -14.47 2.83 -6.25
C ILE A 196 -13.81 1.72 -7.08
N ASP A 197 -12.83 2.07 -7.90
CA ASP A 197 -12.18 1.13 -8.81
C ASP A 197 -10.64 1.24 -8.74
N ALA A 198 -10.02 0.22 -8.14
CA ALA A 198 -8.58 -0.02 -8.19
C ALA A 198 -8.26 -1.37 -8.86
N THR A 199 -9.10 -1.81 -9.81
CA THR A 199 -8.91 -3.07 -10.52
C THR A 199 -7.67 -3.01 -11.40
N ALA A 200 -6.79 -4.02 -11.26
CA ALA A 200 -5.60 -4.21 -12.10
C ALA A 200 -4.59 -3.06 -12.10
N VAL A 201 -4.66 -2.16 -11.13
CA VAL A 201 -3.71 -1.04 -10.94
C VAL A 201 -2.77 -1.25 -9.75
N GLY A 202 -2.88 -2.37 -9.03
CA GLY A 202 -1.98 -2.74 -7.92
C GLY A 202 -0.56 -3.11 -8.37
N PHE A 203 0.29 -3.47 -7.40
CA PHE A 203 1.68 -3.89 -7.64
C PHE A 203 1.76 -4.96 -8.74
N PRO A 204 2.55 -4.74 -9.81
CA PRO A 204 2.68 -5.71 -10.87
C PRO A 204 3.43 -6.93 -10.31
N GLY A 205 2.78 -8.09 -10.34
CA GLY A 205 3.44 -9.35 -10.02
C GLY A 205 4.47 -9.75 -11.09
N GLY A 206 4.99 -10.98 -11.00
CA GLY A 206 5.94 -11.50 -11.99
C GLY A 206 5.36 -11.54 -13.41
N ALA A 207 6.14 -11.06 -14.37
CA ALA A 207 5.85 -11.16 -15.80
C ALA A 207 6.34 -12.51 -16.35
N PRO A 208 5.59 -13.16 -17.26
CA PRO A 208 6.11 -14.31 -17.96
C PRO A 208 7.26 -13.89 -18.86
N ALA A 209 8.36 -14.64 -18.83
CA ALA A 209 9.44 -14.49 -19.78
C ALA A 209 9.32 -15.55 -20.88
N VAL A 210 9.62 -15.16 -22.12
CA VAL A 210 9.57 -16.05 -23.28
C VAL A 210 10.99 -16.51 -23.56
N ASP A 211 11.22 -17.82 -23.51
CA ASP A 211 12.50 -18.41 -23.90
C ASP A 211 12.68 -18.26 -25.42
N PRO A 212 13.69 -17.48 -25.89
CA PRO A 212 13.90 -17.24 -27.31
C PRO A 212 14.62 -18.40 -28.02
N VAL A 213 15.15 -19.38 -27.28
CA VAL A 213 16.04 -20.43 -27.81
C VAL A 213 15.36 -21.81 -27.87
N GLY A 214 14.19 -21.97 -27.25
CA GLY A 214 13.47 -23.24 -27.23
C GLY A 214 14.21 -24.32 -26.43
N THR A 215 14.86 -23.91 -25.35
CA THR A 215 15.62 -24.76 -24.44
C THR A 215 14.66 -25.54 -23.55
N TYR A 216 14.33 -26.76 -23.97
CA TYR A 216 13.50 -27.68 -23.20
C TYR A 216 14.35 -28.45 -22.19
N GLY A 217 14.68 -27.81 -21.08
CA GLY A 217 15.44 -28.43 -20.01
C GLY A 217 15.33 -27.61 -18.75
N CYS A 218 14.18 -27.65 -18.06
CA CYS A 218 13.98 -27.07 -16.73
C CYS A 218 14.81 -27.84 -15.68
N THR A 219 16.10 -28.03 -15.91
CA THR A 219 17.02 -28.77 -15.05
C THR A 219 17.54 -27.90 -13.92
N LEU A 220 17.52 -26.57 -14.10
CA LEU A 220 17.81 -25.60 -13.05
C LEU A 220 16.49 -24.94 -12.58
N ARG A 221 16.38 -24.71 -11.26
CA ARG A 221 15.21 -24.06 -10.66
C ARG A 221 15.26 -22.53 -10.75
N ASP A 222 16.46 -21.97 -10.89
CA ASP A 222 16.76 -20.54 -11.00
C ASP A 222 17.80 -20.32 -12.12
N GLY A 223 17.94 -19.07 -12.59
CA GLY A 223 18.91 -18.66 -13.61
C GLY A 223 18.26 -18.16 -14.90
N ASP A 224 19.07 -17.64 -15.83
CA ASP A 224 18.60 -17.20 -17.16
C ASP A 224 18.08 -18.39 -17.98
N GLU A 225 16.99 -18.18 -18.71
CA GLU A 225 16.40 -19.14 -19.63
C GLU A 225 17.43 -19.68 -20.63
N ALA A 226 18.34 -18.82 -21.10
CA ALA A 226 19.41 -19.20 -22.03
C ALA A 226 20.43 -20.20 -21.44
N ALA A 227 20.48 -20.35 -20.11
CA ALA A 227 21.37 -21.27 -19.41
C ALA A 227 20.67 -22.56 -18.92
N GLY A 228 19.41 -22.79 -19.28
CA GLY A 228 18.58 -23.89 -18.77
C GLY A 228 17.93 -23.60 -17.41
N GLY A 229 17.86 -22.32 -17.04
CA GLY A 229 17.13 -21.77 -15.90
C GLY A 229 15.62 -21.66 -16.12
N GLY A 230 14.94 -21.06 -15.14
CA GLY A 230 13.51 -20.71 -15.21
C GLY A 230 13.32 -19.22 -15.50
N ALA A 231 12.06 -18.79 -15.64
CA ALA A 231 11.78 -17.36 -15.73
C ALA A 231 12.26 -16.58 -14.50
N PRO A 232 12.67 -15.31 -14.63
CA PRO A 232 12.99 -14.44 -13.50
C PRO A 232 11.90 -14.48 -12.45
N LYS A 233 12.33 -14.46 -11.18
CA LYS A 233 11.41 -14.31 -10.06
C LYS A 233 10.68 -12.97 -10.18
N GLY A 234 9.43 -12.92 -9.70
CA GLY A 234 8.62 -11.69 -9.78
C GLY A 234 9.25 -10.53 -9.00
N THR A 235 8.89 -9.31 -9.38
CA THR A 235 9.37 -8.03 -8.82
C THR A 235 9.11 -7.82 -7.32
N GLY A 236 8.31 -8.69 -6.68
CA GLY A 236 8.06 -8.66 -5.24
C GLY A 236 9.28 -9.09 -4.40
N LEU A 237 10.23 -9.79 -5.02
CA LEU A 237 11.52 -10.14 -4.45
C LEU A 237 12.55 -9.08 -4.82
N VAL A 238 13.48 -8.77 -3.92
CA VAL A 238 14.69 -8.02 -4.30
C VAL A 238 15.44 -8.89 -5.31
N VAL A 239 15.92 -8.31 -6.39
CA VAL A 239 16.72 -9.02 -7.40
C VAL A 239 18.05 -8.33 -7.53
#